data_AF-A0A377BXL8-F1
#
_entry.id   AF-A0A377BXL8-F1
#
_cell.length_a   1.000
_cell.length_b   1.000
_cell.length_c   1.000
_cell.angle_alpha   90.00
_cell.angle_beta   90.00
_cell.angle_gamma   90.00
#
_symmetry.space_group_name_H-M   'P 1'
#
loop_
_entity.id
_entity.type
_entity.pdbx_description
1 polymer ?
#
loop_
_entity_poly.entity_id
_entity_poly.type
_entity_poly.pdbx_seq_one_letter_code
_entity_poly.pdbx_strand_id
1 'polypeptide(L)'
;MFYLVWGADYRRYGCNLHLFVWISLLGYCSHPVLSPFFLQGFIFMSQSTSVLRRNGFTFKQFFVAHDRCAMKVGTDGILLGAWAPVAGVKRCLDIGAGSGLLALMLAQRTSDSVIIDAVELESDAATQAQENVAQSPWLERINVHTADIQQWVTQQTARFDLIISNPPYYEQGVECATPQREQARYTTSLDHQTLLTCAAECITEEGFFCVVLPSRLVMVLLNWH
;
A
#
# COMPACT_ATOMS: atom_id res chain seq x y z
N MET A 1 21.22 -2.73 1.49
CA MET A 1 20.13 -2.88 0.51
C MET A 1 19.48 -1.52 0.41
N PHE A 2 19.74 -0.78 -0.67
CA PHE A 2 19.22 0.57 -0.86
C PHE A 2 17.82 0.45 -1.47
N TYR A 3 16.80 0.97 -0.76
CA TYR A 3 15.44 1.05 -1.29
C TYR A 3 15.28 2.40 -1.98
N LEU A 4 15.06 2.40 -3.30
CA LEU A 4 14.59 3.56 -4.03
C LEU A 4 13.05 3.55 -3.94
N VAL A 5 12.47 4.60 -3.37
CA VAL A 5 11.03 4.86 -3.46
C VAL A 5 10.84 5.96 -4.47
N TRP A 6 10.06 5.67 -5.51
CA TRP A 6 9.80 6.57 -6.63
C TRP A 6 8.50 7.32 -6.39
N GLY A 7 8.57 8.65 -6.38
CA GLY A 7 7.41 9.53 -6.50
C GLY A 7 7.72 10.56 -7.58
N ALA A 8 6.94 10.58 -8.66
CA ALA A 8 7.08 11.59 -9.70
C ALA A 8 6.21 12.81 -9.33
N ASP A 9 6.83 13.97 -9.19
CA ASP A 9 6.15 15.27 -9.12
C ASP A 9 6.10 15.86 -10.53
N TYR A 10 4.93 15.80 -11.17
CA TYR A 10 4.72 16.21 -12.55
C TYR A 10 4.60 17.72 -12.76
N ARG A 11 4.64 18.55 -11.69
CA ARG A 11 4.32 19.99 -11.82
C ARG A 11 5.32 20.91 -11.15
N ARG A 12 6.54 21.02 -11.71
CA ARG A 12 7.27 22.28 -11.51
C ARG A 12 8.13 22.89 -12.60
N TYR A 13 8.50 22.21 -13.69
CA TYR A 13 9.25 22.90 -14.77
C TYR A 13 8.88 22.34 -16.14
N GLY A 14 8.30 23.20 -16.97
CA GLY A 14 8.06 22.89 -18.39
C GLY A 14 9.34 22.40 -19.06
N CYS A 15 9.21 21.33 -19.83
CA CYS A 15 10.18 20.83 -20.80
C CYS A 15 11.66 20.87 -20.33
N ASN A 16 11.99 20.25 -19.20
CA ASN A 16 13.34 19.75 -18.90
C ASN A 16 13.25 18.69 -17.79
N LEU A 17 13.66 17.46 -18.11
CA LEU A 17 13.66 16.32 -17.20
C LEU A 17 14.66 16.58 -16.06
N HIS A 18 14.18 16.91 -14.86
CA HIS A 18 15.02 16.95 -13.66
C HIS A 18 14.69 15.79 -12.72
N LEU A 19 15.64 14.86 -12.64
CA LEU A 19 15.67 13.71 -11.75
C LEU A 19 15.85 14.17 -10.29
N PHE A 20 14.83 14.02 -9.44
CA PHE A 20 14.97 14.24 -8.00
C PHE A 20 15.10 12.91 -7.26
N VAL A 21 16.33 12.58 -6.87
CA VAL A 21 16.64 11.49 -5.94
C VAL A 21 16.72 12.10 -4.54
N TRP A 22 15.75 11.81 -3.67
CA TRP A 22 15.82 12.23 -2.27
C TRP A 22 16.58 11.17 -1.46
N ILE A 23 17.90 11.33 -1.34
CA ILE A 23 18.69 10.62 -0.33
C ILE A 23 18.56 11.42 0.97
N SER A 24 17.76 10.94 1.91
CA SER A 24 17.88 11.39 3.30
C SER A 24 19.21 10.87 3.85
N LEU A 25 20.25 11.70 3.76
CA LEU A 25 21.43 11.58 4.59
C LEU A 25 21.03 12.03 6.00
N LEU A 26 20.72 11.07 6.89
CA LEU A 26 20.79 11.32 8.33
C LEU A 26 22.26 11.55 8.69
N GLY A 27 22.66 12.82 8.67
CA GLY A 27 23.96 13.31 9.11
C GLY A 27 23.80 14.42 10.13
N TYR A 28 23.92 14.05 11.41
CA TYR A 28 24.37 14.85 12.56
C TYR A 28 24.20 16.38 12.49
N CYS A 29 23.24 16.90 13.26
CA CYS A 29 23.35 18.21 13.88
C CYS A 29 23.14 18.07 15.39
N SER A 30 24.26 17.96 16.11
CA SER A 30 24.34 18.16 17.54
C SER A 30 24.23 19.65 17.84
N HIS A 31 23.20 20.09 18.56
CA HIS A 31 23.34 21.23 19.46
C HIS A 31 22.31 21.16 20.62
N PRO A 32 22.68 21.58 21.84
CA PRO A 32 21.96 21.25 23.06
C PRO A 32 21.03 22.39 23.51
N VAL A 33 20.28 22.09 24.59
CA VAL A 33 19.52 23.01 25.45
C VAL A 33 18.07 23.24 25.01
N LEU A 34 17.14 22.55 25.67
CA LEU A 34 16.14 23.14 26.57
C LEU A 34 15.35 22.01 27.28
N SER A 35 15.45 21.98 28.59
CA SER A 35 14.58 21.24 29.53
C SER A 35 14.04 22.25 30.55
N PRO A 36 13.19 21.92 31.53
CA PRO A 36 12.08 20.95 31.58
C PRO A 36 10.79 21.63 32.10
N PHE A 37 9.59 21.16 31.72
CA PHE A 37 8.36 21.45 32.48
C PHE A 37 7.59 20.16 32.76
N PHE A 38 7.89 19.64 33.94
CA PHE A 38 7.01 19.03 34.94
C PHE A 38 5.81 18.17 34.53
N LEU A 39 5.90 16.91 34.99
CA LEU A 39 4.83 16.05 35.48
C LEU A 39 3.56 16.79 35.91
N GLN A 40 2.40 16.40 35.36
CA GLN A 40 1.31 15.82 36.14
C GLN A 40 0.29 15.16 35.21
N GLY A 41 0.02 13.87 35.41
CA GLY A 41 -0.98 13.14 34.63
C GLY A 41 -0.92 11.63 34.79
N PHE A 42 -0.70 11.14 36.02
CA PHE A 42 -0.96 9.73 36.33
C PHE A 42 -2.48 9.49 36.28
N ILE A 43 -2.97 8.93 35.17
CA ILE A 43 -4.29 8.28 35.12
C ILE A 43 -4.13 6.98 34.32
N PHE A 44 -4.15 5.86 35.06
CA PHE A 44 -4.48 4.50 34.64
C PHE A 44 -3.93 4.02 33.27
N MET A 45 -2.68 3.56 33.25
CA MET A 45 -2.27 2.55 32.27
C MET A 45 -2.92 1.22 32.65
N SER A 46 -4.07 0.92 32.03
CA SER A 46 -4.53 -0.47 31.91
C SER A 46 -3.40 -1.26 31.26
N GLN A 47 -2.78 -2.17 32.00
CA GLN A 47 -1.86 -3.13 31.41
C GLN A 47 -2.67 -4.05 30.49
N SER A 48 -2.72 -3.67 29.21
CA SER A 48 -3.16 -4.58 28.16
C SER A 48 -2.10 -5.67 28.06
N THR A 49 -2.36 -6.80 28.68
CA THR A 49 -1.65 -8.05 28.40
C THR A 49 -1.87 -8.32 26.91
N SER A 50 -0.90 -7.97 26.06
CA SER A 50 -0.98 -8.23 24.63
C SER A 50 -0.90 -9.74 24.44
N VAL A 51 -2.06 -10.38 24.39
CA VAL A 51 -2.17 -11.75 23.89
C VAL A 51 -1.65 -11.70 22.45
N LEU A 52 -0.45 -12.23 22.23
CA LEU A 52 0.12 -12.36 20.89
C LEU A 52 -0.80 -13.28 20.09
N ARG A 53 -1.67 -12.68 19.27
CA ARG A 53 -2.53 -13.40 18.34
C ARG A 53 -1.63 -14.10 17.33
N ARG A 54 -1.75 -15.43 17.25
CA ARG A 54 -0.99 -16.25 16.28
C ARG A 54 -1.45 -15.88 14.86
N ASN A 55 -0.57 -16.09 13.86
CA ASN A 55 -0.86 -15.92 12.43
C ASN A 55 -1.14 -14.48 11.95
N GLY A 56 -0.61 -13.48 12.66
CA GLY A 56 -0.76 -12.09 12.26
C GLY A 56 0.34 -11.15 12.72
N PHE A 57 0.19 -9.87 12.39
CA PHE A 57 1.05 -8.79 12.86
C PHE A 57 0.22 -7.75 13.64
N THR A 58 0.71 -7.34 14.80
CA THR A 58 0.04 -6.34 15.65
C THR A 58 0.68 -4.98 15.49
N PHE A 59 -0.08 -4.02 14.96
CA PHE A 59 0.23 -2.59 15.01
C PHE A 59 -0.32 -1.99 16.30
N LYS A 60 0.07 -0.74 16.59
CA LYS A 60 -0.40 -0.05 17.81
C LYS A 60 -1.93 0.10 17.88
N GLN A 61 -2.60 0.20 16.74
CA GLN A 61 -4.04 0.50 16.66
C GLN A 61 -4.87 -0.64 16.04
N PHE A 62 -4.23 -1.63 15.42
CA PHE A 62 -4.94 -2.70 14.72
C PHE A 62 -4.09 -3.98 14.63
N PHE A 63 -4.75 -5.09 14.32
CA PHE A 63 -4.12 -6.37 14.06
C PHE A 63 -4.45 -6.80 12.63
N VAL A 64 -3.50 -7.45 11.96
CA VAL A 64 -3.67 -7.99 10.61
C VAL A 64 -3.37 -9.48 10.65
N ALA A 65 -4.39 -10.31 10.45
CA ALA A 65 -4.22 -11.72 10.12
C ALA A 65 -3.83 -11.86 8.63
N HIS A 66 -2.92 -12.77 8.31
CA HIS A 66 -2.39 -12.93 6.95
C HIS A 66 -2.03 -14.38 6.61
N ASP A 67 -2.76 -15.32 7.19
CA ASP A 67 -2.63 -16.76 6.95
C ASP A 67 -3.31 -17.26 5.68
N ARG A 68 -4.30 -16.52 5.17
CA ARG A 68 -4.99 -16.81 3.90
C ARG A 68 -4.49 -15.98 2.71
N CYS A 69 -3.37 -15.28 2.86
CA CYS A 69 -2.81 -14.42 1.82
C CYS A 69 -1.52 -15.01 1.27
N ALA A 70 -1.34 -14.99 -0.05
CA ALA A 70 -0.11 -15.44 -0.71
C ALA A 70 1.12 -14.63 -0.24
N MET A 71 0.93 -13.34 0.04
CA MET A 71 1.96 -12.47 0.61
C MET A 71 1.70 -12.18 2.09
N LYS A 72 2.68 -12.53 2.93
CA LYS A 72 2.69 -12.18 4.35
C LYS A 72 3.06 -10.72 4.54
N VAL A 73 2.74 -10.16 5.71
CA VAL A 73 3.20 -8.82 6.12
C VAL A 73 4.73 -8.77 6.02
N GLY A 74 5.23 -7.95 5.09
CA GLY A 74 6.66 -7.76 4.83
C GLY A 74 7.08 -6.32 5.06
N THR A 75 8.39 -6.10 5.20
CA THR A 75 8.98 -4.77 5.41
C THR A 75 8.58 -3.77 4.32
N ASP A 76 8.55 -4.21 3.07
CA ASP A 76 8.26 -3.34 1.92
C ASP A 76 6.85 -2.75 2.00
N GLY A 77 5.84 -3.56 2.34
CA GLY A 77 4.47 -3.10 2.56
C GLY A 77 4.35 -2.13 3.73
N ILE A 78 5.06 -2.38 4.84
CA ILE A 78 5.08 -1.47 5.99
C ILE A 78 5.73 -0.13 5.62
N LEU A 79 6.86 -0.15 4.92
CA LEU A 79 7.54 1.08 4.49
C LEU A 79 6.69 1.86 3.50
N LEU A 80 6.10 1.18 2.51
CA LEU A 80 5.20 1.79 1.53
C LEU A 80 4.00 2.47 2.21
N GLY A 81 3.31 1.74 3.08
CA GLY A 81 2.16 2.26 3.83
C GLY A 81 2.52 3.40 4.79
N ALA A 82 3.75 3.44 5.31
CA ALA A 82 4.23 4.51 6.17
C ALA A 82 4.64 5.78 5.41
N TRP A 83 5.14 5.64 4.18
CA TRP A 83 5.65 6.75 3.36
C TRP A 83 4.65 7.33 2.37
N ALA A 84 3.55 6.63 2.06
CA ALA A 84 2.55 7.15 1.13
C ALA A 84 2.09 8.58 1.50
N PRO A 85 2.00 9.52 0.53
CA PRO A 85 1.63 10.91 0.78
C PRO A 85 0.12 11.04 1.00
N VAL A 86 -0.31 11.04 2.26
CA VAL A 86 -1.73 11.05 2.65
C VAL A 86 -2.31 12.44 2.89
N ALA A 87 -1.52 13.50 2.73
CA ALA A 87 -1.98 14.85 3.00
C ALA A 87 -2.97 15.32 1.92
N GLY A 88 -4.18 15.71 2.32
CA GLY A 88 -5.19 16.27 1.41
C GLY A 88 -5.91 15.25 0.52
N VAL A 89 -5.59 13.96 0.63
CA VAL A 89 -6.29 12.89 -0.10
C VAL A 89 -7.73 12.75 0.40
N LYS A 90 -8.66 12.43 -0.49
CA LYS A 90 -10.08 12.21 -0.17
C LYS A 90 -10.52 10.80 -0.51
N ARG A 91 -9.93 10.20 -1.55
CA ARG A 91 -10.21 8.85 -1.97
C ARG A 91 -8.93 8.08 -2.26
N CYS A 92 -8.81 6.89 -1.70
CA CYS A 92 -7.65 6.03 -1.90
C CYS A 92 -8.05 4.67 -2.49
N LEU A 93 -7.13 4.07 -3.25
CA LEU A 93 -7.28 2.72 -3.82
C LEU A 93 -6.07 1.87 -3.44
N ASP A 94 -6.32 0.69 -2.88
CA ASP A 94 -5.33 -0.37 -2.62
C ASP A 94 -5.53 -1.49 -3.64
N ILE A 95 -4.61 -1.63 -4.61
CA ILE A 95 -4.70 -2.64 -5.68
C ILE A 95 -3.89 -3.88 -5.28
N GLY A 96 -4.54 -5.04 -5.25
CA GLY A 96 -3.95 -6.28 -4.75
C GLY A 96 -3.84 -6.24 -3.23
N ALA A 97 -4.96 -5.95 -2.57
CA ALA A 97 -5.00 -5.61 -1.16
C ALA A 97 -4.50 -6.74 -0.24
N GLY A 98 -4.53 -8.00 -0.68
CA GLY A 98 -4.09 -9.16 0.09
C GLY A 98 -4.82 -9.25 1.42
N SER A 99 -4.10 -9.00 2.52
CA SER A 99 -4.65 -8.99 3.89
C SER A 99 -5.35 -7.68 4.28
N GLY A 100 -5.36 -6.68 3.39
CA GLY A 100 -5.85 -5.32 3.69
C GLY A 100 -4.86 -4.48 4.51
N LEU A 101 -3.59 -4.90 4.58
CA LEU A 101 -2.56 -4.21 5.36
C LEU A 101 -2.43 -2.73 4.97
N LEU A 102 -2.27 -2.45 3.67
CA LEU A 102 -2.05 -1.08 3.19
C LEU A 102 -3.31 -0.24 3.38
N ALA A 103 -4.50 -0.78 3.06
CA ALA A 103 -5.76 -0.13 3.36
C ALA A 103 -5.91 0.28 4.84
N LEU A 104 -5.58 -0.62 5.79
CA LEU A 104 -5.60 -0.31 7.22
C LEU A 104 -4.57 0.75 7.62
N MET A 105 -3.37 0.69 7.05
CA MET A 105 -2.33 1.71 7.28
C MET A 105 -2.74 3.08 6.75
N LEU A 106 -3.39 3.14 5.59
CA LEU A 106 -3.94 4.37 5.03
C LEU A 106 -5.06 4.92 5.93
N ALA A 107 -5.98 4.07 6.40
CA ALA A 107 -7.08 4.49 7.28
C ALA A 107 -6.56 5.10 8.58
N GLN A 108 -5.51 4.51 9.18
CA GLN A 108 -4.86 5.02 10.38
C GLN A 108 -4.21 6.42 10.17
N ARG A 109 -3.77 6.73 8.95
CA ARG A 109 -3.00 7.94 8.64
C ARG A 109 -3.82 9.05 7.98
N THR A 110 -5.06 8.78 7.60
CA THR A 110 -5.96 9.71 6.90
C THR A 110 -7.13 10.13 7.79
N SER A 111 -7.72 11.30 7.52
CA SER A 111 -8.90 11.78 8.25
C SER A 111 -10.13 10.90 8.03
N ASP A 112 -11.09 10.95 8.96
CA ASP A 112 -12.29 10.10 8.93
C ASP A 112 -13.19 10.28 7.70
N SER A 113 -13.06 11.40 6.99
CA SER A 113 -13.75 11.64 5.72
C SER A 113 -13.14 10.91 4.52
N VAL A 114 -11.97 10.27 4.65
CA VAL A 114 -11.29 9.58 3.55
C VAL A 114 -11.85 8.16 3.41
N ILE A 115 -12.27 7.84 2.18
CA ILE A 115 -12.76 6.52 1.79
C ILE A 115 -11.66 5.76 1.06
N ILE A 116 -11.50 4.49 1.42
CA ILE A 116 -10.48 3.60 0.89
C ILE A 116 -11.18 2.42 0.23
N ASP A 117 -10.96 2.24 -1.06
CA ASP A 117 -11.35 1.03 -1.77
C ASP A 117 -10.14 0.09 -1.83
N ALA A 118 -10.34 -1.19 -1.53
CA ALA A 118 -9.32 -2.22 -1.53
C ALA A 118 -9.77 -3.36 -2.46
N VAL A 119 -9.07 -3.56 -3.57
CA VAL A 119 -9.45 -4.54 -4.59
C VAL A 119 -8.49 -5.73 -4.52
N GLU A 120 -9.06 -6.92 -4.40
CA GLU A 120 -8.31 -8.18 -4.34
C GLU A 120 -8.97 -9.20 -5.27
N LEU A 121 -8.16 -9.92 -6.06
CA LEU A 121 -8.65 -10.91 -7.03
C LEU A 121 -9.01 -12.23 -6.32
N GLU A 122 -8.19 -12.65 -5.36
CA GLU A 122 -8.32 -13.94 -4.69
C GLU A 122 -9.36 -13.89 -3.56
N SER A 123 -10.40 -14.73 -3.65
CA SER A 123 -11.54 -14.69 -2.72
C SER A 123 -11.16 -14.92 -1.26
N ASP A 124 -10.20 -15.81 -0.99
CA ASP A 124 -9.76 -16.13 0.37
C ASP A 124 -9.01 -14.95 0.99
N ALA A 125 -8.16 -14.27 0.20
CA ALA A 125 -7.44 -13.09 0.64
C ALA A 125 -8.39 -11.91 0.87
N ALA A 126 -9.32 -11.67 -0.06
CA ALA A 126 -10.35 -10.64 0.08
C ALA A 126 -11.21 -10.86 1.34
N THR A 127 -11.60 -12.11 1.61
CA THR A 127 -12.32 -12.46 2.85
C THR A 127 -11.48 -12.17 4.09
N GLN A 128 -10.19 -12.51 4.07
CA GLN A 128 -9.28 -12.20 5.17
C GLN A 128 -9.15 -10.69 5.40
N ALA A 129 -9.07 -9.89 4.33
CA ALA A 129 -9.04 -8.43 4.40
C ALA A 129 -10.34 -7.88 4.99
N GLN A 130 -11.50 -8.37 4.57
CA GLN A 130 -12.80 -8.00 5.15
C GLN A 130 -12.86 -8.26 6.65
N GLU A 131 -12.40 -9.42 7.10
CA GLU A 131 -12.34 -9.74 8.53
C GLU A 131 -11.38 -8.83 9.31
N ASN A 132 -10.22 -8.51 8.74
CA ASN A 132 -9.27 -7.58 9.36
C ASN A 132 -9.86 -6.17 9.48
N VAL A 133 -10.55 -5.70 8.43
CA VAL A 133 -11.26 -4.42 8.41
C VAL A 133 -12.38 -4.39 9.46
N ALA A 134 -13.19 -5.45 9.55
CA ALA A 134 -14.27 -5.57 10.53
C ALA A 134 -13.77 -5.61 11.99
N GLN A 135 -12.53 -6.07 12.21
CA GLN A 135 -11.88 -6.05 13.53
C GLN A 135 -11.13 -4.74 13.82
N SER A 136 -11.12 -3.80 12.88
CA SER A 136 -10.45 -2.51 13.02
C SER A 136 -11.44 -1.38 13.38
N PRO A 137 -10.94 -0.22 13.85
CA PRO A 137 -11.79 0.97 14.05
C PRO A 137 -12.36 1.58 12.76
N TRP A 138 -11.99 1.08 11.57
CA TRP A 138 -12.24 1.75 10.28
C TRP A 138 -13.18 0.97 9.35
N LEU A 139 -14.05 0.11 9.91
CA LEU A 139 -15.03 -0.68 9.15
C LEU A 139 -15.84 0.16 8.14
N GLU A 140 -16.27 1.35 8.53
CA GLU A 140 -17.09 2.23 7.67
C GLU A 140 -16.28 2.97 6.59
N ARG A 141 -14.95 2.92 6.66
CA ARG A 141 -14.04 3.71 5.80
C ARG A 141 -13.34 2.86 4.73
N ILE A 142 -13.29 1.54 4.91
CA ILE A 142 -12.58 0.62 4.01
C ILE A 142 -13.58 -0.32 3.35
N ASN A 143 -13.68 -0.24 2.03
CA ASN A 143 -14.50 -1.15 1.22
C ASN A 143 -13.60 -2.18 0.55
N VAL A 144 -13.77 -3.45 0.89
CA VAL A 144 -12.99 -4.55 0.26
C VAL A 144 -13.82 -5.21 -0.84
N HIS A 145 -13.28 -5.23 -2.05
CA HIS A 145 -13.90 -5.74 -3.26
C HIS A 145 -13.16 -6.98 -3.76
N THR A 146 -13.86 -8.12 -3.82
CA THR A 146 -13.34 -9.33 -4.48
C THR A 146 -13.59 -9.21 -5.98
N ALA A 147 -12.61 -8.74 -6.76
CA ALA A 147 -12.79 -8.44 -8.18
C ALA A 147 -11.45 -8.41 -8.94
N ASP A 148 -11.54 -8.61 -10.27
CA ASP A 148 -10.47 -8.24 -11.19
C ASP A 148 -10.41 -6.71 -11.30
N ILE A 149 -9.25 -6.14 -10.97
CA ILE A 149 -9.03 -4.69 -11.01
C ILE A 149 -9.31 -4.09 -12.39
N GLN A 150 -9.01 -4.80 -13.47
CA GLN A 150 -9.23 -4.31 -14.84
C GLN A 150 -10.71 -4.13 -15.13
N GLN A 151 -11.55 -5.02 -14.61
CA GLN A 151 -13.00 -4.92 -14.77
C GLN A 151 -13.59 -3.91 -13.79
N TRP A 152 -13.15 -3.98 -12.54
CA TRP A 152 -13.65 -3.14 -11.45
C TRP A 152 -13.40 -1.65 -11.72
N VAL A 153 -12.23 -1.29 -12.25
CA VAL A 153 -11.87 0.11 -12.52
C VAL A 153 -12.78 0.76 -13.56
N THR A 154 -13.21 -0.01 -14.58
CA THR A 154 -14.12 0.50 -15.64
C THR A 154 -15.52 0.86 -15.14
N GLN A 155 -15.88 0.38 -13.95
CA GLN A 155 -17.17 0.65 -13.32
C GLN A 155 -17.13 1.89 -12.42
N GLN A 156 -15.93 2.44 -12.17
CA GLN A 156 -15.76 3.59 -11.29
C GLN A 156 -16.00 4.90 -12.04
N THR A 157 -16.88 5.74 -11.48
CA THR A 157 -17.12 7.09 -12.00
C THR A 157 -16.22 8.14 -11.36
N ALA A 158 -15.63 7.84 -10.21
CA ALA A 158 -14.77 8.72 -9.45
C ALA A 158 -13.32 8.22 -9.52
N ARG A 159 -12.39 9.18 -9.57
CA ARG A 159 -10.95 8.93 -9.58
C ARG A 159 -10.35 9.00 -8.17
N PHE A 160 -9.12 8.52 -8.02
CA PHE A 160 -8.42 8.39 -6.74
C PHE A 160 -7.29 9.41 -6.61
N ASP A 161 -7.15 9.99 -5.42
CA ASP A 161 -6.06 10.92 -5.09
C ASP A 161 -4.78 10.18 -4.69
N LEU A 162 -4.92 8.93 -4.24
CA LEU A 162 -3.81 8.07 -3.88
C LEU A 162 -4.12 6.62 -4.26
N ILE A 163 -3.31 6.05 -5.13
CA ILE A 163 -3.34 4.62 -5.45
C ILE A 163 -2.09 4.00 -4.84
N ILE A 164 -2.25 2.88 -4.15
CA ILE A 164 -1.16 2.14 -3.51
C ILE A 164 -1.20 0.68 -3.98
N SER A 165 -0.05 0.08 -4.21
CA SER A 165 0.04 -1.35 -4.54
C SER A 165 1.39 -1.93 -4.16
N ASN A 166 1.38 -3.15 -3.65
CA ASN A 166 2.58 -3.92 -3.34
C ASN A 166 2.44 -5.29 -4.02
N PRO A 167 2.60 -5.37 -5.36
CA PRO A 167 2.44 -6.63 -6.09
C PRO A 167 3.60 -7.59 -5.80
N PRO A 168 3.42 -8.91 -5.96
CA PRO A 168 4.51 -9.88 -5.80
C PRO A 168 5.64 -9.66 -6.83
N TYR A 169 6.88 -9.60 -6.36
CA TYR A 169 8.06 -9.25 -7.18
C TYR A 169 8.70 -10.37 -7.97
N TYR A 170 8.48 -11.59 -7.53
CA TYR A 170 9.10 -12.75 -8.12
C TYR A 170 8.11 -13.33 -9.12
N GLU A 171 8.52 -13.41 -10.39
CA GLU A 171 7.98 -14.45 -11.25
C GLU A 171 8.09 -15.75 -10.46
N GLN A 172 7.02 -16.55 -10.40
CA GLN A 172 7.09 -17.90 -9.84
C GLN A 172 8.17 -18.66 -10.62
N GLY A 173 9.38 -18.64 -10.07
CA GLY A 173 10.55 -19.23 -10.67
C GLY A 173 10.40 -20.73 -10.65
N VAL A 174 10.17 -21.29 -11.84
CA VAL A 174 10.70 -22.59 -12.27
C VAL A 174 10.45 -23.76 -11.30
N GLU A 175 9.21 -24.24 -11.20
CA GLU A 175 8.96 -25.65 -10.83
C GLU A 175 7.93 -26.28 -11.78
N CYS A 176 8.45 -27.17 -12.63
CA CYS A 176 7.78 -28.10 -13.55
C CYS A 176 6.79 -27.51 -14.57
N ALA A 177 7.23 -27.50 -15.84
CA ALA A 177 6.42 -27.25 -17.02
C ALA A 177 5.29 -28.29 -17.14
N THR A 178 4.06 -27.90 -16.79
CA THR A 178 2.84 -28.61 -17.18
C THR A 178 1.94 -27.67 -17.99
N PRO A 179 1.37 -28.12 -19.13
CA PRO A 179 0.53 -27.29 -20.01
C PRO A 179 -0.67 -26.62 -19.29
N GLN A 180 -1.21 -27.24 -18.23
CA GLN A 180 -2.30 -26.65 -17.45
C GLN A 180 -1.92 -25.35 -16.70
N ARG A 181 -0.63 -25.07 -16.45
CA ARG A 181 -0.19 -23.84 -15.73
C ARG A 181 0.22 -22.69 -16.65
N GLU A 182 0.45 -22.93 -17.94
CA GLU A 182 0.60 -21.84 -18.91
C GLU A 182 -0.72 -21.05 -19.04
N GLN A 183 -1.86 -21.75 -18.96
CA GLN A 183 -3.17 -21.11 -18.93
C GLN A 183 -3.40 -20.34 -17.61
N ALA A 184 -2.87 -20.84 -16.48
CA ALA A 184 -2.88 -20.13 -15.19
C ALA A 184 -1.99 -18.87 -15.18
N ARG A 185 -0.87 -18.85 -15.93
CA ARG A 185 -0.06 -17.63 -16.09
C ARG A 185 -0.81 -16.49 -16.78
N TYR A 186 -1.78 -16.81 -17.64
CA TYR A 186 -2.67 -15.82 -18.24
C TYR A 186 -3.83 -15.41 -17.31
N THR A 187 -4.11 -16.16 -16.25
CA THR A 187 -5.31 -15.96 -15.40
C THR A 187 -5.03 -15.70 -13.91
N THR A 188 -3.78 -15.66 -13.45
CA THR A 188 -3.48 -15.74 -11.99
C THR A 188 -2.55 -14.66 -11.44
N SER A 189 -2.01 -13.73 -12.24
CA SER A 189 -1.28 -12.58 -11.68
C SER A 189 -1.52 -11.32 -12.46
N LEU A 190 -1.90 -10.24 -11.75
CA LEU A 190 -1.88 -8.89 -12.29
C LEU A 190 -0.45 -8.58 -12.76
N ASP A 191 -0.26 -8.51 -14.07
CA ASP A 191 1.04 -8.12 -14.61
C ASP A 191 1.30 -6.63 -14.31
N HIS A 192 2.59 -6.26 -14.19
CA HIS A 192 2.96 -4.91 -13.80
C HIS A 192 2.53 -3.84 -14.81
N GLN A 193 2.43 -4.17 -16.10
CA GLN A 193 2.00 -3.21 -17.12
C GLN A 193 0.50 -2.93 -16.99
N THR A 194 -0.30 -3.97 -16.79
CA THR A 194 -1.74 -3.88 -16.51
C THR A 194 -2.00 -3.09 -15.23
N LEU A 195 -1.24 -3.34 -14.16
CA LEU A 195 -1.31 -2.52 -12.92
C LEU A 195 -1.09 -1.04 -13.21
N LEU A 196 -0.07 -0.71 -14.00
CA LEU A 196 0.24 0.69 -14.37
C LEU A 196 -0.88 1.32 -15.18
N THR A 197 -1.38 0.61 -16.19
CA THR A 197 -2.52 1.07 -17.01
C THR A 197 -3.75 1.34 -16.16
N CYS A 198 -4.15 0.40 -15.30
CA CYS A 198 -5.29 0.59 -14.41
C CYS A 198 -5.10 1.80 -13.48
N ALA A 199 -3.89 1.98 -12.93
CA ALA A 199 -3.59 3.13 -12.09
C ALA A 199 -3.71 4.46 -12.87
N ALA A 200 -3.15 4.56 -14.08
CA ALA A 200 -3.29 5.77 -14.91
C ALA A 200 -4.75 6.13 -15.24
N GLU A 201 -5.57 5.12 -15.52
CA GLU A 201 -6.95 5.35 -15.95
C GLU A 201 -7.84 5.92 -14.83
N CYS A 202 -7.57 5.55 -13.58
CA CYS A 202 -8.42 5.94 -12.45
C CYS A 202 -7.78 6.91 -11.46
N ILE A 203 -6.54 7.34 -11.66
CA ILE A 203 -5.92 8.37 -10.84
C ILE A 203 -6.38 9.78 -11.26
N THR A 204 -6.46 10.69 -10.29
CA THR A 204 -6.66 12.12 -10.57
C THR A 204 -5.39 12.72 -11.17
N GLU A 205 -5.51 13.90 -11.81
CA GLU A 205 -4.35 14.62 -12.37
C GLU A 205 -3.27 14.94 -11.33
N GLU A 206 -3.68 15.14 -10.08
CA GLU A 206 -2.82 15.44 -8.93
C GLU A 206 -2.58 14.25 -8.00
N GLY A 207 -3.07 13.07 -8.41
CA GLY A 207 -3.01 11.90 -7.59
C GLY A 207 -1.62 11.29 -7.59
N PHE A 208 -1.30 10.56 -6.52
CA PHE A 208 -0.06 9.81 -6.40
C PHE A 208 -0.28 8.31 -6.60
N PHE A 209 0.56 7.68 -7.41
CA PHE A 209 0.66 6.23 -7.45
C PHE A 209 1.91 5.78 -6.68
N CYS A 210 1.71 5.02 -5.61
CA CYS A 210 2.77 4.51 -4.76
C CYS A 210 2.86 3.00 -4.91
N VAL A 211 3.96 2.53 -5.51
CA VAL A 211 4.18 1.11 -5.78
C VAL A 211 5.59 0.71 -5.44
N VAL A 212 5.77 -0.46 -4.86
CA VAL A 212 7.08 -1.11 -4.79
C VAL A 212 7.17 -2.05 -5.99
N LEU A 213 8.28 -2.00 -6.74
CA LEU A 213 8.54 -2.83 -7.93
C LEU A 213 10.02 -3.26 -7.94
N PRO A 214 10.38 -4.35 -8.65
CA PRO A 214 11.77 -4.74 -8.84
C PRO A 214 12.53 -3.68 -9.64
N SER A 215 13.79 -3.43 -9.30
CA SER A 215 14.63 -2.39 -9.94
C SER A 215 14.73 -2.51 -11.47
N ARG A 216 14.60 -3.73 -12.01
CA ARG A 216 14.63 -3.99 -13.46
C ARG A 216 13.46 -3.35 -14.22
N LEU A 217 12.32 -3.12 -13.57
CA LEU A 217 11.14 -2.53 -14.18
C LEU A 217 11.10 -1.01 -14.09
N VAL A 218 12.07 -0.39 -13.41
CA VAL A 218 12.19 1.08 -13.35
C VAL A 218 12.31 1.68 -14.76
N MET A 219 12.98 0.99 -15.69
CA MET A 219 13.08 1.46 -17.09
C MET A 219 11.72 1.47 -17.82
N VAL A 220 10.78 0.60 -17.45
CA VAL A 220 9.43 0.60 -18.03
C VAL A 220 8.64 1.81 -17.52
N LEU A 221 8.73 2.10 -16.22
CA LEU A 221 8.13 3.29 -15.61
C LEU A 221 8.65 4.60 -16.22
N LEU A 222 9.97 4.70 -16.44
CA LEU A 222 10.60 5.91 -16.98
C LEU A 222 10.24 6.21 -18.44
N ASN A 223 9.84 5.19 -19.20
CA ASN A 223 9.45 5.32 -20.60
C ASN A 223 7.93 5.29 -20.81
N TRP A 224 7.16 5.29 -19.71
CA TRP A 224 5.71 5.30 -19.75
C TRP A 224 5.23 6.74 -19.98
N HIS A 225 4.72 6.99 -21.19
CA HIS A 225 4.25 8.30 -21.68
C HIS A 225 2.75 8.27 -21.90
#